data_AF-A0A7Z8QIL1-F1
#
_entry.id   AF-A0A7Z8QIL1-F1
#
_cell.length_a   1.000
_cell.length_b   1.000
_cell.length_c   1.000
_cell.angle_alpha   90.00
_cell.angle_beta   90.00
_cell.angle_gamma   90.00
#
_symmetry.space_group_name_H-M   'P 1'
#
loop_
_entity.id
_entity.type
_entity.pdbx_description
1 polymer ?
#
loop_
_entity_poly.entity_id
_entity_poly.type
_entity_poly.pdbx_seq_one_letter_code
_entity_poly.pdbx_strand_id
1 'polypeptide(L)'
;MVKNDLTHIYACYFPKARLVRKNLNKDAKSNIYQKVFSLTGFQRFSDQHQQKLLKQADLAVAIRADNKTVFDECVTYLNQQWIALPALSRIQSVVNQALNKEEERLVTLFHKQLKGKIKDYITTLLAPHQTTDEFRTLRSQAKDFTFGEISRELQDKQKLEPIFLQA
;
A
#
# COMPACT_ATOMS: atom_id res chain seq x y z
N MET A 1 -4.07 19.28 25.23
CA MET A 1 -5.37 19.32 24.52
C MET A 1 -6.44 18.48 25.23
N VAL A 2 -6.32 17.14 25.29
CA VAL A 2 -7.38 16.23 25.81
C VAL A 2 -8.01 16.59 27.16
N LYS A 3 -7.28 17.15 28.13
CA LYS A 3 -7.84 17.52 29.45
C LYS A 3 -8.84 18.67 29.38
N ASN A 4 -8.57 19.69 28.56
CA ASN A 4 -9.43 20.88 28.47
C ASN A 4 -10.74 20.53 27.75
N ASP A 5 -10.65 19.74 26.68
CA ASP A 5 -11.81 19.26 25.93
C ASP A 5 -12.72 18.40 26.81
N LEU A 6 -12.14 17.49 27.60
CA LEU A 6 -12.91 16.66 28.54
C LEU A 6 -13.60 17.49 29.63
N THR A 7 -12.96 18.57 30.08
CA THR A 7 -13.52 19.44 31.12
C THR A 7 -14.72 20.22 30.56
N HIS A 8 -14.60 20.71 29.33
CA HIS A 8 -15.68 21.40 28.63
C HIS A 8 -16.89 20.47 28.38
N ILE A 9 -16.66 19.25 27.86
CA ILE A 9 -17.74 18.29 27.61
C ILE A 9 -18.48 17.92 28.91
N TYR A 10 -17.76 17.72 30.02
CA TYR A 10 -18.41 17.44 31.31
C TYR A 10 -19.23 18.61 31.84
N ALA A 11 -18.73 19.84 31.69
CA ALA A 11 -19.47 21.03 32.10
C ALA A 11 -20.79 21.17 31.31
N CYS A 12 -20.78 20.88 30.01
CA CYS A 12 -21.96 20.99 29.15
C CYS A 12 -22.99 19.86 29.37
N TYR A 13 -22.53 18.61 29.46
CA TYR A 13 -23.42 17.45 29.42
C TYR A 13 -23.59 16.71 30.76
N PHE A 14 -22.66 16.89 31.70
CA PHE A 14 -22.67 16.20 32.99
C PHE A 14 -22.30 17.13 34.16
N PRO A 15 -23.03 18.24 34.38
CA PRO A 15 -22.64 19.29 35.32
C PRO A 15 -22.59 18.82 36.79
N LYS A 16 -23.27 17.72 37.14
CA LYS A 16 -23.29 17.14 38.49
C LYS A 16 -22.31 15.97 38.68
N ALA A 17 -21.61 15.52 37.63
CA ALA A 17 -20.71 14.38 37.70
C ALA A 17 -19.27 14.82 37.98
N ARG A 18 -18.61 14.18 38.94
CA ARG A 18 -17.17 14.38 39.18
C ARG A 18 -16.36 13.57 38.18
N LEU A 19 -15.33 14.19 37.60
CA LEU A 19 -14.34 13.54 36.73
C LEU A 19 -13.53 12.50 37.52
N VAL A 20 -14.04 11.28 37.61
CA VAL A 20 -13.29 10.17 38.18
C VAL A 20 -12.48 9.53 37.06
N ARG A 21 -11.18 9.79 37.03
CA ARG A 21 -10.25 9.02 36.18
C ARG A 21 -10.06 7.63 36.78
N LYS A 22 -11.03 6.75 36.54
CA LYS A 22 -10.88 5.33 36.79
C LYS A 22 -10.34 4.68 35.52
N ASN A 23 -9.29 3.89 35.66
CA ASN A 23 -8.90 2.97 34.60
C ASN A 23 -10.06 2.02 34.37
N LEU A 24 -10.54 1.96 33.14
CA LEU A 24 -11.58 1.01 32.76
C LEU A 24 -11.03 -0.40 32.95
N ASN A 25 -11.71 -1.21 33.76
CA ASN A 25 -11.44 -2.64 33.80
C ASN A 25 -11.61 -3.22 32.38
N LYS A 26 -10.82 -4.25 32.03
CA LYS A 26 -10.86 -4.94 30.74
C LYS A 26 -12.28 -5.40 30.40
N ASP A 27 -13.01 -5.89 31.40
CA ASP A 27 -14.40 -6.35 31.24
C ASP A 27 -15.37 -5.19 31.00
N ALA A 28 -15.20 -4.07 31.73
CA ALA A 28 -15.99 -2.87 31.52
C ALA A 28 -15.80 -2.30 30.11
N LYS A 29 -14.56 -2.32 29.60
CA LYS A 29 -14.26 -1.94 28.22
C LYS A 29 -14.98 -2.87 27.24
N SER A 30 -14.88 -4.19 27.41
CA SER A 30 -15.56 -5.16 26.53
C SER A 30 -17.07 -4.94 26.48
N ASN A 31 -17.71 -4.72 27.63
CA ASN A 31 -19.15 -4.47 27.73
C ASN A 31 -19.57 -3.18 27.03
N ILE A 32 -18.77 -2.11 27.12
CA ILE A 32 -19.02 -0.86 26.39
C ILE A 32 -18.96 -1.12 24.89
N TYR A 33 -17.93 -1.82 24.40
CA TYR A 33 -17.82 -2.14 22.97
C TYR A 33 -18.98 -3.00 22.48
N GLN A 34 -19.40 -4.01 23.25
CA GLN A 34 -20.59 -4.80 22.91
C GLN A 34 -21.85 -3.95 22.84
N LYS A 35 -22.03 -3.02 23.78
CA LYS A 35 -23.18 -2.12 23.79
C LYS A 35 -23.15 -1.13 22.61
N VAL A 36 -21.97 -0.63 22.25
CA VAL A 36 -21.79 0.21 21.05
C VAL A 36 -22.17 -0.58 19.80
N PHE A 37 -21.65 -1.80 19.63
CA PHE A 37 -21.98 -2.66 18.51
C PHE A 37 -23.46 -2.99 18.42
N SER A 38 -24.14 -3.27 19.54
CA SER A 38 -25.58 -3.50 19.55
C SER A 38 -26.41 -2.27 19.15
N LEU A 39 -25.89 -1.06 19.41
CA LEU A 39 -26.60 0.20 19.09
C LEU A 39 -26.32 0.68 17.67
N THR A 40 -25.11 0.46 17.14
CA THR A 40 -24.71 0.97 15.82
C THR A 40 -24.87 -0.05 14.70
N GLY A 41 -25.09 -1.33 15.02
CA GLY A 41 -25.12 -2.43 14.05
C GLY A 41 -23.73 -2.86 13.55
N PHE A 42 -22.65 -2.24 14.07
CA PHE A 42 -21.29 -2.63 13.69
C PHE A 42 -20.91 -3.99 14.25
N GLN A 43 -20.17 -4.76 13.47
CA GLN A 43 -19.62 -6.05 13.86
C GLN A 43 -18.19 -5.89 14.38
N ARG A 44 -17.84 -6.75 15.35
CA ARG A 44 -16.47 -6.83 15.85
C ARG A 44 -15.57 -7.48 14.80
N PHE A 45 -14.42 -6.87 14.53
CA PHE A 45 -13.40 -7.49 13.68
C PHE A 45 -12.95 -8.85 14.23
N SER A 46 -12.94 -9.85 13.35
CA SER A 46 -12.63 -11.25 13.62
C SER A 46 -11.67 -11.80 12.57
N ASP A 47 -11.12 -12.99 12.79
CA ASP A 47 -10.16 -13.58 11.86
C ASP A 47 -10.80 -13.95 10.50
N GLN A 48 -12.11 -14.22 10.48
CA GLN A 48 -12.86 -14.40 9.23
C GLN A 48 -12.91 -13.09 8.41
N HIS A 49 -13.10 -11.96 9.08
CA HIS A 49 -13.04 -10.65 8.42
C HIS A 49 -11.62 -10.34 7.93
N GLN A 50 -10.59 -10.75 8.67
CA GLN A 50 -9.20 -10.61 8.24
C GLN A 50 -8.92 -11.36 6.93
N GLN A 51 -9.40 -12.58 6.79
CA GLN A 51 -9.24 -13.34 5.54
C GLN A 51 -9.94 -12.66 4.35
N LYS A 52 -11.14 -12.11 4.57
CA LYS A 52 -11.86 -11.33 3.53
C LYS A 52 -11.13 -10.04 3.19
N LEU A 53 -10.59 -9.35 4.20
CA LEU A 53 -9.82 -8.13 4.03
C LEU A 53 -8.55 -8.38 3.22
N LEU A 54 -7.87 -9.51 3.43
CA LEU A 54 -6.70 -9.90 2.66
C LEU A 54 -7.02 -10.12 1.18
N LYS A 55 -8.15 -10.78 0.87
CA LYS A 55 -8.61 -10.91 -0.53
C LYS A 55 -8.89 -9.55 -1.17
N GLN A 56 -9.46 -8.61 -0.42
CA GLN A 56 -9.69 -7.25 -0.92
C GLN A 56 -8.38 -6.48 -1.10
N ALA A 57 -7.43 -6.63 -0.18
CA ALA A 57 -6.10 -6.06 -0.31
C ALA A 57 -5.37 -6.59 -1.54
N ASP A 58 -5.46 -7.90 -1.83
CA ASP A 58 -4.90 -8.50 -3.05
C ASP A 58 -5.51 -7.87 -4.33
N LEU A 59 -6.82 -7.60 -4.35
CA LEU A 59 -7.48 -6.93 -5.47
C LEU A 59 -7.05 -5.46 -5.61
N ALA A 60 -6.96 -4.74 -4.49
CA ALA A 60 -6.50 -3.36 -4.44
C ALA A 60 -5.07 -3.22 -4.98
N VAL A 61 -4.18 -4.12 -4.55
CA VAL A 61 -2.77 -4.18 -5.00
C VAL A 61 -2.67 -4.46 -6.49
N ALA A 62 -3.53 -5.33 -7.04
CA ALA A 62 -3.57 -5.62 -8.47
C ALA A 62 -3.96 -4.39 -9.33
N ILE A 63 -4.72 -3.43 -8.77
CA ILE A 63 -5.03 -2.15 -9.42
C ILE A 63 -3.88 -1.17 -9.25
N ARG A 64 -3.41 -1.01 -8.00
CA ARG A 64 -2.31 -0.11 -7.65
C ARG A 64 -1.56 -0.63 -6.42
N ALA A 65 -0.31 -1.05 -6.63
CA ALA A 65 0.60 -1.50 -5.58
C ALA A 65 1.23 -0.32 -4.78
N ASP A 66 0.40 0.57 -4.22
CA ASP A 66 0.83 1.63 -3.29
C ASP A 66 0.20 1.43 -1.91
N ASN A 67 1.05 1.50 -0.88
CA ASN A 67 0.68 1.20 0.51
C ASN A 67 -0.49 2.09 0.99
N LYS A 68 -0.44 3.39 0.69
CA LYS A 68 -1.51 4.31 1.10
C LYS A 68 -2.82 3.94 0.42
N THR A 69 -2.81 3.71 -0.89
CA THR A 69 -4.04 3.36 -1.61
C THR A 69 -4.66 2.05 -1.14
N VAL A 70 -3.83 1.01 -0.92
CA VAL A 70 -4.30 -0.29 -0.45
C VAL A 70 -4.85 -0.19 0.98
N PHE A 71 -4.21 0.62 1.83
CA PHE A 71 -4.70 0.90 3.19
C PHE A 71 -6.06 1.61 3.15
N ASP A 72 -6.19 2.68 2.36
CA ASP A 72 -7.43 3.46 2.24
C ASP A 72 -8.58 2.58 1.71
N GLU A 73 -8.30 1.69 0.76
CA GLU A 73 -9.27 0.73 0.23
C GLU A 73 -9.68 -0.32 1.28
N CYS A 74 -8.73 -0.83 2.08
CA CYS A 74 -9.01 -1.71 3.21
C CYS A 74 -9.92 -1.04 4.26
N VAL A 75 -9.63 0.22 4.62
CA VAL A 75 -10.45 0.99 5.56
C VAL A 75 -11.85 1.23 5.00
N THR A 76 -11.94 1.59 3.73
CA THR A 76 -13.20 1.81 3.02
C THR A 76 -14.04 0.53 2.99
N TYR A 77 -13.43 -0.61 2.69
CA TYR A 77 -14.09 -1.91 2.70
C TYR A 77 -14.65 -2.28 4.09
N LEU A 78 -13.84 -2.09 5.15
CA LEU A 78 -14.31 -2.36 6.52
C LEU A 78 -15.51 -1.50 6.89
N ASN A 79 -15.48 -0.22 6.50
CA ASN A 79 -16.58 0.70 6.76
C ASN A 79 -17.87 0.29 6.00
N GLN A 80 -17.74 -0.10 4.73
CA GLN A 80 -18.87 -0.58 3.92
C GLN A 80 -19.52 -1.86 4.48
N GLN A 81 -18.72 -2.73 5.08
CA GLN A 81 -19.19 -3.98 5.70
C GLN A 81 -19.65 -3.78 7.15
N TRP A 82 -19.68 -2.53 7.65
CA TRP A 82 -20.04 -2.21 9.04
C TRP A 82 -19.14 -2.95 10.05
N ILE A 83 -17.85 -3.11 9.73
CA ILE A 83 -16.88 -3.79 10.59
C ILE A 83 -16.09 -2.72 11.35
N ALA A 84 -16.00 -2.89 12.67
CA ALA A 84 -15.22 -2.01 13.51
C ALA A 84 -13.73 -2.05 13.10
N LEU A 85 -13.11 -0.87 13.00
CA LEU A 85 -11.71 -0.78 12.59
C LEU A 85 -10.81 -1.54 13.58
N PRO A 86 -10.02 -2.53 13.11
CA PRO A 86 -9.09 -3.24 13.97
C PRO A 86 -7.89 -2.34 14.33
N ALA A 87 -7.03 -2.85 15.20
CA ALA A 87 -5.77 -2.19 15.51
C ALA A 87 -4.96 -1.93 14.22
N LEU A 88 -4.31 -0.78 14.14
CA LEU A 88 -3.53 -0.36 12.97
C LEU A 88 -2.53 -1.43 12.53
N SER A 89 -1.86 -2.08 13.49
CA SER A 89 -0.90 -3.16 13.21
C SER A 89 -1.49 -4.34 12.45
N ARG A 90 -2.78 -4.66 12.64
CA ARG A 90 -3.47 -5.73 11.91
C ARG A 90 -3.77 -5.34 10.47
N ILE A 91 -4.14 -4.08 10.22
CA ILE A 91 -4.36 -3.60 8.85
C ILE A 91 -3.02 -3.53 8.13
N GLN A 92 -2.00 -2.96 8.78
CA GLN A 92 -0.65 -2.89 8.25
C GLN A 92 -0.09 -4.28 7.89
N SER A 93 -0.32 -5.30 8.72
CA SER A 93 0.12 -6.66 8.38
C SER A 93 -0.56 -7.20 7.13
N VAL A 94 -1.86 -6.93 6.95
CA VAL A 94 -2.61 -7.36 5.76
C VAL A 94 -2.12 -6.64 4.50
N VAL A 95 -1.91 -5.32 4.58
CA VAL A 95 -1.40 -4.52 3.46
C VAL A 95 0.01 -4.98 3.06
N ASN A 96 0.91 -5.14 4.03
CA ASN A 96 2.27 -5.61 3.76
C ASN A 96 2.28 -7.01 3.14
N GLN A 97 1.41 -7.91 3.62
CA GLN A 97 1.31 -9.25 3.08
C GLN A 97 0.84 -9.24 1.62
N ALA A 98 -0.16 -8.42 1.29
CA ALA A 98 -0.65 -8.29 -0.08
C ALA A 98 0.41 -7.68 -1.02
N LEU A 99 1.12 -6.65 -0.57
CA LEU A 99 2.20 -6.02 -1.34
C LEU A 99 3.37 -6.96 -1.60
N ASN A 100 3.85 -7.66 -0.56
CA ASN A 100 4.96 -8.61 -0.70
C ASN A 100 4.59 -9.76 -1.66
N LYS A 101 3.35 -10.24 -1.59
CA LYS A 101 2.85 -11.29 -2.50
C LYS A 101 2.84 -10.82 -3.94
N GLU A 102 2.44 -9.57 -4.20
CA GLU A 102 2.49 -9.01 -5.54
C GLU A 102 3.92 -8.77 -6.02
N GLU A 103 4.81 -8.31 -5.13
CA GLU A 103 6.24 -8.19 -5.43
C GLU A 103 6.83 -9.55 -5.83
N GLU A 104 6.58 -10.61 -5.05
CA GLU A 104 7.00 -11.97 -5.39
C GLU A 104 6.42 -12.45 -6.72
N ARG A 105 5.14 -12.14 -7.00
CA ARG A 105 4.49 -12.47 -8.27
C ARG A 105 5.19 -11.79 -9.44
N LEU A 106 5.48 -10.50 -9.31
CA LEU A 106 6.19 -9.71 -10.31
C LEU A 106 7.61 -10.23 -10.50
N VAL A 107 8.37 -10.44 -9.43
CA VAL A 107 9.72 -11.01 -9.46
C VAL A 107 9.70 -12.36 -10.17
N THR A 108 8.73 -13.23 -9.86
CA THR A 108 8.60 -14.53 -10.50
C THR A 108 8.28 -14.42 -11.99
N LEU A 109 7.38 -13.49 -12.37
CA LEU A 109 7.05 -13.22 -13.76
C LEU A 109 8.26 -12.70 -14.53
N PHE A 110 8.97 -11.73 -13.96
CA PHE A 110 10.22 -11.22 -14.48
C PHE A 110 11.21 -12.36 -14.70
N HIS A 111 11.49 -13.19 -13.69
CA HIS A 111 12.41 -14.33 -13.83
C HIS A 111 11.99 -15.36 -14.90
N LYS A 112 10.69 -15.53 -15.14
CA LYS A 112 10.17 -16.42 -16.18
C LYS A 112 10.35 -15.86 -17.59
N GLN A 113 10.12 -14.56 -17.77
CA GLN A 113 10.23 -13.89 -19.08
C GLN A 113 11.67 -13.45 -19.40
N LEU A 114 12.50 -13.19 -18.39
CA LEU A 114 13.95 -12.95 -18.50
C LEU A 114 14.72 -14.25 -18.76
N LYS A 115 14.41 -14.93 -19.87
CA LYS A 115 15.17 -16.08 -20.36
C LYS A 115 15.74 -15.79 -21.74
N GLY A 116 16.98 -16.27 -21.97
CA GLY A 116 17.69 -16.09 -23.23
C GLY A 116 18.35 -14.72 -23.38
N LYS A 117 18.38 -14.21 -24.61
CA LYS A 117 19.18 -13.03 -25.01
C LYS A 117 18.91 -11.77 -24.18
N ILE A 118 17.70 -11.60 -23.64
CA ILE A 118 17.34 -10.45 -22.80
C ILE A 118 18.07 -10.50 -21.45
N LYS A 119 18.18 -11.68 -20.83
CA LYS A 119 18.89 -11.81 -19.54
C LYS A 119 20.36 -11.49 -19.73
N ASP A 120 20.96 -12.04 -20.78
CA ASP A 120 22.37 -11.80 -21.11
C ASP A 120 22.60 -10.30 -21.39
N TYR A 121 21.72 -9.67 -22.16
CA TYR A 121 21.77 -8.23 -22.43
C TYR A 121 21.63 -7.37 -21.17
N ILE A 122 20.68 -7.68 -20.28
CA ILE A 122 20.53 -6.95 -19.01
C ILE A 122 21.75 -7.18 -18.10
N THR A 123 22.31 -8.40 -18.06
CA THR A 123 23.53 -8.66 -17.30
C THR A 123 24.75 -7.94 -17.88
N THR A 124 24.84 -7.79 -19.19
CA THR A 124 25.86 -6.99 -19.87
C THR A 124 25.68 -5.49 -19.58
N LEU A 125 24.45 -4.99 -19.63
CA LEU A 125 24.11 -3.60 -19.30
C LEU A 125 24.44 -3.26 -17.83
N LEU A 126 24.17 -4.19 -16.90
CA LEU A 126 24.50 -4.09 -15.48
C LEU A 126 25.97 -4.37 -15.16
N ALA A 127 26.79 -4.75 -16.15
CA ALA A 127 28.20 -5.04 -15.92
C ALA A 127 29.01 -3.74 -15.77
N PRO A 128 29.81 -3.60 -14.70
CA PRO A 128 30.37 -2.31 -14.23
C PRO A 128 31.28 -1.55 -15.23
N HIS A 129 31.62 -2.16 -16.36
CA HIS A 129 32.42 -1.56 -17.43
C HIS A 129 31.58 -0.80 -18.49
N GLN A 130 30.26 -1.05 -18.56
CA GLN A 130 29.32 -0.39 -19.49
C GLN A 130 28.20 0.39 -18.78
N THR A 131 27.97 0.12 -17.49
CA THR A 131 26.81 0.63 -16.74
C THR A 131 26.76 2.16 -16.61
N THR A 132 27.89 2.85 -16.55
CA THR A 132 27.88 4.29 -16.23
C THR A 132 27.57 5.17 -17.44
N ASP A 133 28.10 4.84 -18.61
CA ASP A 133 27.89 5.66 -19.82
C ASP A 133 26.62 5.25 -20.58
N GLU A 134 26.30 3.95 -20.66
CA GLU A 134 25.09 3.50 -21.37
C GLU A 134 23.80 3.87 -20.62
N PHE A 135 23.76 3.79 -19.28
CA PHE A 135 22.61 4.30 -18.52
C PHE A 135 22.53 5.83 -18.53
N ARG A 136 23.65 6.55 -18.65
CA ARG A 136 23.63 8.02 -18.81
C ARG A 136 23.04 8.43 -20.15
N THR A 137 23.39 7.73 -21.23
CA THR A 137 22.82 7.99 -22.57
C THR A 137 21.35 7.56 -22.65
N LEU A 138 20.99 6.40 -22.08
CA LEU A 138 19.60 5.94 -22.03
C LEU A 138 18.70 6.82 -21.15
N ARG A 139 19.25 7.38 -20.05
CA ARG A 139 18.52 8.30 -19.17
C ARG A 139 18.46 9.72 -19.74
N SER A 140 19.43 10.12 -20.56
CA SER A 140 19.38 11.42 -21.22
C SER A 140 18.36 11.41 -22.35
N GLN A 141 17.19 11.99 -22.08
CA GLN A 141 16.29 12.44 -23.13
C GLN A 141 17.01 13.50 -23.98
N ALA A 142 16.60 13.66 -25.24
CA ALA A 142 17.07 14.77 -26.07
C ALA A 142 16.91 16.07 -25.27
N LYS A 143 18.01 16.83 -25.13
CA LYS A 143 17.97 18.14 -24.48
C LYS A 143 17.17 19.12 -25.34
N ASP A 144 17.32 19.00 -26.66
CA ASP A 144 16.78 19.88 -27.68
C ASP A 144 16.24 19.06 -28.87
N PHE A 145 15.26 19.61 -29.61
CA PHE A 145 14.68 18.97 -30.82
C PHE A 145 15.59 19.06 -32.06
N THR A 146 16.89 19.18 -31.86
CA THR A 146 17.85 19.26 -32.96
C THR A 146 18.00 17.88 -33.63
N PHE A 147 18.17 17.86 -34.96
CA PHE A 147 18.25 16.61 -35.74
C PHE A 147 19.26 15.59 -35.19
N GLY A 148 20.40 16.05 -34.67
CA GLY A 148 21.42 15.18 -34.08
C GLY A 148 21.02 14.54 -32.75
N GLU A 149 20.20 15.22 -31.95
CA GLU A 149 19.72 14.67 -30.67
C GLU A 149 18.52 13.74 -30.87
N ILE A 150 17.61 14.09 -31.79
CA ILE A 150 16.51 13.19 -32.20
C ILE A 150 17.06 11.91 -32.83
N SER A 151 18.13 12.00 -33.63
CA SER A 151 18.78 10.83 -34.23
C SER A 151 19.42 9.92 -33.17
N ARG A 152 20.02 10.48 -32.12
CA ARG A 152 20.54 9.69 -30.98
C ARG A 152 19.41 9.03 -30.21
N GLU A 153 18.35 9.77 -29.90
CA GLU A 153 17.19 9.21 -29.21
C GLU A 153 16.54 8.08 -30.01
N LEU A 154 16.42 8.22 -31.33
CA LEU A 154 15.89 7.18 -32.21
C LEU A 154 16.80 5.94 -32.19
N GLN A 155 18.11 6.13 -32.25
CA GLN A 155 19.08 5.03 -32.24
C GLN A 155 19.10 4.29 -30.89
N ASP A 156 18.94 5.02 -29.78
CA ASP A 156 18.82 4.43 -28.45
C ASP A 156 17.48 3.70 -28.27
N LYS A 157 16.37 4.26 -28.79
CA LYS A 157 15.07 3.57 -28.81
C LYS A 157 15.07 2.32 -29.69
N GLN A 158 15.77 2.31 -30.82
CA GLN A 158 15.94 1.12 -31.66
C GLN A 158 16.72 0.00 -30.96
N LYS A 159 17.73 0.34 -30.14
CA LYS A 159 18.42 -0.65 -29.30
C LYS A 159 17.52 -1.24 -28.22
N LEU A 160 16.56 -0.46 -27.72
CA LEU A 160 15.56 -0.89 -26.73
C LEU A 160 14.30 -1.51 -27.34
N GLU A 161 14.07 -1.36 -28.64
CA GLU A 161 12.96 -1.97 -29.39
C GLU A 161 12.76 -3.48 -29.09
N PRO A 162 13.80 -4.33 -29.05
CA PRO A 162 13.62 -5.75 -28.71
C PRO A 162 13.12 -5.99 -27.28
N ILE A 163 13.30 -5.02 -26.36
CA ILE A 163 12.79 -5.10 -24.98
C ILE A 163 11.30 -4.75 -24.93
N PHE A 164 10.86 -3.75 -25.71
CA PHE A 164 9.47 -3.32 -25.74
C PHE A 164 8.55 -4.23 -26.56
N LEU A 165 9.08 -4.92 -27.57
CA LEU A 165 8.29 -5.85 -28.40
C LEU A 165 8.16 -7.26 -27.82
N GLN A 166 8.97 -7.63 -26.81
CA GLN A 166 8.91 -8.95 -26.15
C GLN A 166 8.30 -8.92 -24.74
N ALA A 167 7.95 -7.73 -24.22
CA ALA A 167 7.20 -7.53 -22.99
C ALA A 167 5.68 -7.55 -23.26
#